data_AF-D9CHW5-F1
#
_entry.id   AF-D9CHW5-F1
#
_cell.length_a   1.000
_cell.length_b   1.000
_cell.length_c   1.000
_cell.angle_alpha   90.00
_cell.angle_beta   90.00
_cell.angle_gamma   90.00
#
_symmetry.space_group_name_H-M   'P 1'
#
loop_
_entity.id
_entity.type
_entity.pdbx_description
1 polymer ?
#
loop_
_entity_poly.entity_id
_entity_poly.type
_entity_poly.pdbx_seq_one_letter_code
_entity_poly.pdbx_strand_id
1 'polypeptide(L)'
;GDLWYFPPGIPHALQATNDDPAGSEFLLVFDDGAFSEDSTFLLTDWLAHIPAEVIEKNFAVNSTAFDHIPSEELYIFPAGLPEPDSAAPVSPQGTVPEPFTFALSQVKATQLNGGTVKVVDSSSFKVSKTIAAAEVTVEPGAMRELHWHPT
;
A
#
# COMPACT_ATOMS: atom_id res chain seq x y z
N GLY A 1 0.97 1.28 -14.27
CA GLY A 1 -0.02 1.93 -13.37
C GLY A 1 0.70 2.89 -12.44
N ASP A 2 0.05 3.34 -11.37
CA ASP A 2 0.72 4.06 -10.28
C ASP A 2 1.19 3.08 -9.20
N LEU A 3 2.07 3.54 -8.31
CA LEU A 3 2.69 2.72 -7.27
C LEU A 3 2.48 3.32 -5.88
N TRP A 4 2.53 2.46 -4.88
CA TRP A 4 2.80 2.85 -3.49
C TRP A 4 3.95 2.02 -2.92
N TYR A 5 4.56 2.54 -1.86
CA TYR A 5 5.52 1.81 -1.05
C TYR A 5 5.31 2.18 0.41
N PHE A 6 5.10 1.17 1.25
CA PHE A 6 4.99 1.33 2.70
C PHE A 6 6.28 0.81 3.34
N PRO A 7 7.04 1.66 4.05
CA PRO A 7 8.21 1.18 4.78
C PRO A 7 7.83 0.12 5.83
N PRO A 8 8.76 -0.79 6.19
CA PRO A 8 8.50 -1.84 7.18
C PRO A 8 7.94 -1.27 8.49
N GLY A 9 6.84 -1.86 8.97
CA GLY A 9 6.22 -1.51 10.25
C GLY A 9 5.35 -0.24 10.24
N ILE A 10 5.18 0.43 9.09
CA ILE A 10 4.28 1.59 8.99
C ILE A 10 2.85 1.11 8.70
N PRO A 11 1.87 1.41 9.57
CA PRO A 11 0.48 0.99 9.36
C PRO A 11 -0.14 1.72 8.17
N HIS A 12 -1.02 1.03 7.45
CA HIS A 12 -1.67 1.54 6.25
C HIS A 12 -3.06 0.91 6.10
N ALA A 13 -3.88 1.51 5.25
CA ALA A 13 -5.20 1.02 4.88
C ALA A 13 -5.43 1.29 3.39
N LEU A 14 -6.20 0.42 2.74
CA LEU A 14 -6.60 0.55 1.33
C LEU A 14 -8.13 0.53 1.26
N GLN A 15 -8.71 1.47 0.52
CA GLN A 15 -10.14 1.52 0.25
C GLN A 15 -10.33 1.84 -1.23
N ALA A 16 -11.05 0.98 -1.95
CA ALA A 16 -11.41 1.27 -3.33
C ALA A 16 -12.34 2.49 -3.39
N THR A 17 -12.11 3.36 -4.37
CA THR A 17 -12.93 4.54 -4.64
C THR A 17 -14.04 4.21 -5.64
N ASN A 18 -14.80 5.23 -6.07
CA ASN A 18 -15.78 5.12 -7.15
C ASN A 18 -15.23 5.50 -8.53
N ASP A 19 -13.90 5.60 -8.67
CA ASP A 19 -13.26 5.93 -9.97
C ASP A 19 -13.54 4.87 -11.03
N ASP A 20 -13.71 3.61 -10.62
CA ASP A 20 -14.17 2.50 -11.45
C ASP A 20 -15.30 1.73 -10.72
N PRO A 21 -16.47 1.49 -11.35
CA PRO A 21 -17.55 0.72 -10.74
C PRO A 21 -17.19 -0.73 -10.41
N ALA A 22 -16.12 -1.29 -11.01
CA ALA A 22 -15.60 -2.61 -10.69
C ALA A 22 -14.66 -2.63 -9.47
N GLY A 23 -14.31 -1.46 -8.92
CA GLY A 23 -13.39 -1.32 -7.79
C GLY A 23 -11.93 -1.22 -8.23
N SER A 24 -11.02 -1.78 -7.44
CA SER A 24 -9.57 -1.71 -7.70
C SER A 24 -8.94 -3.09 -7.64
N GLU A 25 -8.02 -3.34 -8.57
CA GLU A 25 -7.19 -4.54 -8.62
C GLU A 25 -5.73 -4.11 -8.71
N PHE A 26 -4.86 -4.74 -7.92
CA PHE A 26 -3.45 -4.35 -7.81
C PHE A 26 -2.57 -5.55 -7.43
N LEU A 27 -1.26 -5.41 -7.67
CA LEU A 27 -0.25 -6.39 -7.29
C LEU A 27 0.55 -5.86 -6.09
N LEU A 28 0.59 -6.65 -5.01
CA LEU A 28 1.44 -6.40 -3.86
C LEU A 28 2.71 -7.26 -3.95
N VAL A 29 3.85 -6.67 -3.59
CA VAL A 29 5.15 -7.35 -3.50
C VAL A 29 5.73 -7.04 -2.13
N PHE A 30 6.09 -8.09 -1.38
CA PHE A 30 6.77 -8.00 -0.10
C PHE A 30 8.23 -8.41 -0.28
N ASP A 31 9.14 -7.77 0.46
CA ASP A 31 10.60 -7.99 0.33
C ASP A 31 11.11 -9.22 1.11
N ASP A 32 10.19 -10.02 1.66
CA ASP A 32 10.45 -11.32 2.27
C ASP A 32 9.65 -12.42 1.55
N GLY A 33 10.34 -13.41 1.01
CA GLY A 33 9.71 -14.55 0.32
C GLY A 33 8.97 -15.52 1.24
N ALA A 34 9.11 -15.38 2.56
CA ALA A 34 8.34 -16.12 3.55
C ALA A 34 7.03 -15.43 3.95
N PHE A 35 6.73 -14.26 3.40
CA PHE A 35 5.50 -13.51 3.69
C PHE A 35 4.24 -14.33 3.37
N SER A 36 3.24 -14.22 4.24
CA SER A 36 1.87 -14.65 3.99
C SER A 36 0.91 -13.54 4.40
N GLU A 37 -0.13 -13.32 3.60
CA GLU A 37 -1.16 -12.31 3.86
C GLU A 37 -1.98 -12.62 5.12
N ASP A 38 -2.10 -13.90 5.47
CA ASP A 38 -2.76 -14.39 6.70
C ASP A 38 -1.98 -14.03 7.98
N SER A 39 -0.77 -13.48 7.86
CA SER A 39 0.11 -13.14 8.99
C SER A 39 0.33 -11.63 9.15
N THR A 40 -0.54 -10.82 8.55
CA THR A 40 -0.55 -9.37 8.77
C THR A 40 -1.07 -9.03 10.18
N PHE A 41 -0.63 -7.88 10.72
CA PHE A 41 -1.13 -7.40 12.02
C PHE A 41 -2.39 -6.54 11.81
N LEU A 42 -3.57 -7.16 11.94
CA LEU A 42 -4.84 -6.48 11.72
C LEU A 42 -5.31 -5.74 12.99
N LEU A 43 -5.90 -4.56 12.79
CA LEU A 43 -6.32 -3.70 13.90
C LEU A 43 -7.40 -4.35 14.78
N THR A 44 -8.43 -4.93 14.15
CA THR A 44 -9.52 -5.57 14.91
C THR A 44 -9.07 -6.88 15.55
N ASP A 45 -8.18 -7.64 14.91
CA ASP A 45 -7.57 -8.83 15.53
C ASP A 45 -6.77 -8.45 16.79
N TRP A 46 -5.96 -7.39 16.70
CA TRP A 46 -5.20 -6.90 17.86
C TRP A 46 -6.14 -6.46 19.00
N LEU A 47 -7.18 -5.68 18.69
CA LEU A 47 -8.14 -5.22 19.70
C LEU A 47 -8.94 -6.37 20.31
N ALA A 48 -9.29 -7.41 19.54
CA ALA A 48 -9.97 -8.60 20.04
C ALA A 48 -9.12 -9.39 21.06
N HIS A 49 -7.80 -9.25 20.99
CA HIS A 49 -6.84 -9.96 21.84
C HIS A 49 -6.21 -9.10 22.96
N ILE A 50 -6.72 -7.87 23.18
CA ILE A 50 -6.35 -7.03 24.33
C ILE A 50 -7.47 -7.06 25.37
N PRO A 51 -7.17 -7.27 26.68
CA PRO A 51 -8.18 -7.17 27.73
C PRO A 51 -8.89 -5.81 27.72
N ALA A 52 -10.22 -5.81 27.88
CA ALA A 52 -11.03 -4.60 27.78
C ALA A 52 -10.55 -3.50 28.74
N GLU A 53 -10.13 -3.85 29.95
CA GLU A 53 -9.62 -2.89 30.94
C GLU A 53 -8.31 -2.22 30.51
N VAL A 54 -7.53 -2.83 29.61
CA VAL A 54 -6.33 -2.24 29.02
C VAL A 54 -6.71 -1.24 27.93
N ILE A 55 -7.69 -1.58 27.09
CA ILE A 55 -8.24 -0.67 26.07
C ILE A 55 -8.84 0.57 26.73
N GLU A 56 -9.66 0.39 27.78
CA GLU A 56 -10.23 1.47 28.58
C GLU A 56 -9.16 2.41 29.12
N LYS A 57 -8.11 1.86 29.74
CA LYS A 57 -6.99 2.65 30.28
C LYS A 57 -6.22 3.38 29.20
N ASN A 58 -6.01 2.75 28.03
CA ASN A 58 -5.29 3.35 26.92
C ASN A 58 -6.03 4.56 26.32
N PHE A 59 -7.33 4.43 26.10
CA PHE A 59 -8.15 5.49 25.47
C PHE A 59 -8.82 6.42 26.48
N ALA A 60 -8.76 6.13 27.78
CA ALA A 60 -9.41 6.86 28.85
C ALA A 60 -10.94 7.00 28.68
N VAL A 61 -11.58 5.96 28.15
CA VAL A 61 -13.04 5.85 27.98
C VAL A 61 -13.55 4.52 28.54
N ASN A 62 -14.87 4.40 28.74
CA ASN A 62 -15.49 3.15 29.20
C ASN A 62 -15.49 2.09 28.08
N SER A 63 -15.39 0.81 28.45
CA SER A 63 -15.29 -0.32 27.53
C SER A 63 -16.50 -0.40 26.61
N THR A 64 -17.66 0.08 27.04
CA THR A 64 -18.88 0.10 26.21
C THR A 64 -18.73 0.94 24.95
N ALA A 65 -17.76 1.88 24.92
CA ALA A 65 -17.43 2.63 23.71
C ALA A 65 -16.91 1.71 22.59
N PHE A 66 -16.43 0.51 22.92
CA PHE A 66 -15.85 -0.46 22.00
C PHE A 66 -16.76 -1.69 21.75
N ASP A 67 -17.97 -1.74 22.32
CA ASP A 67 -18.89 -2.89 22.18
C ASP A 67 -19.29 -3.19 20.72
N HIS A 68 -19.08 -2.23 19.81
CA HIS A 68 -19.35 -2.35 18.38
C HIS A 68 -18.15 -2.89 17.58
N ILE A 69 -16.98 -3.05 18.19
CA ILE A 69 -15.79 -3.60 17.54
C ILE A 69 -15.94 -5.13 17.47
N PRO A 70 -15.74 -5.75 16.29
CA PRO A 70 -15.83 -7.20 16.14
C PRO A 70 -14.83 -7.95 17.04
N SER A 71 -15.22 -9.15 17.49
CA SER A 71 -14.35 -10.06 18.25
C SER A 71 -13.43 -10.92 17.35
N GLU A 72 -13.48 -10.71 16.05
CA GLU A 72 -12.69 -11.39 15.03
C GLU A 72 -12.14 -10.36 14.05
N GLU A 73 -11.14 -10.79 13.28
CA GLU A 73 -10.48 -9.91 12.34
C GLU A 73 -11.42 -9.43 11.23
N LEU A 74 -11.20 -8.21 10.76
CA LEU A 74 -11.76 -7.69 9.53
C LEU A 74 -10.58 -7.50 8.57
N TYR A 75 -10.37 -8.46 7.68
CA TYR A 75 -9.31 -8.41 6.68
C TYR A 75 -9.72 -7.54 5.48
N ILE A 76 -10.68 -8.01 4.68
CA ILE A 76 -11.31 -7.25 3.59
C ILE A 76 -12.82 -7.27 3.81
N PHE A 77 -13.44 -6.10 3.82
CA PHE A 77 -14.85 -5.95 4.13
C PHE A 77 -15.49 -4.79 3.34
N PRO A 78 -16.80 -4.85 3.06
CA PRO A 78 -17.49 -3.76 2.37
C PRO A 78 -17.61 -2.52 3.27
N ALA A 79 -17.42 -1.35 2.67
CA ALA A 79 -17.65 -0.06 3.31
C ALA A 79 -18.41 0.85 2.35
N GLY A 80 -19.02 1.93 2.89
CA GLY A 80 -19.49 3.03 2.04
C GLY A 80 -18.33 3.65 1.28
N LEU A 81 -18.62 4.30 0.15
CA LEU A 81 -17.60 5.05 -0.60
C LEU A 81 -16.98 6.13 0.30
N PRO A 82 -15.68 6.42 0.16
CA PRO A 82 -15.09 7.57 0.82
C PRO A 82 -15.76 8.86 0.33
N GLU A 83 -15.92 9.83 1.22
CA GLU A 83 -16.48 11.14 0.86
C GLU A 83 -15.58 11.82 -0.20
N PRO A 84 -16.15 12.35 -1.30
CA PRO A 84 -15.40 13.12 -2.28
C PRO A 84 -14.67 14.29 -1.60
N ASP A 85 -13.41 14.52 -2.00
CA ASP A 85 -12.59 15.62 -1.47
C ASP A 85 -12.41 15.61 0.07
N SER A 86 -12.45 14.44 0.71
CA SER A 86 -12.14 14.36 2.14
C SER A 86 -10.76 14.94 2.43
N ALA A 87 -10.72 16.00 3.25
CA ALA A 87 -9.46 16.61 3.64
C ALA A 87 -8.67 15.62 4.49
N ALA A 88 -7.39 15.43 4.15
CA ALA A 88 -6.50 14.62 4.97
C ALA A 88 -6.49 15.14 6.42
N PRO A 89 -6.39 14.26 7.43
CA PRO A 89 -6.27 14.67 8.82
C PRO A 89 -5.12 15.65 9.02
N VAL A 90 -5.38 16.74 9.73
CA VAL A 90 -4.33 17.71 10.08
C VAL A 90 -3.58 17.22 11.30
N SER A 91 -2.29 16.93 11.13
CA SER A 91 -1.40 16.53 12.21
C SER A 91 -0.57 17.72 12.72
N PRO A 92 -0.47 17.94 14.05
CA PRO A 92 0.45 18.96 14.59
C PRO A 92 1.92 18.61 14.36
N GLN A 93 2.23 17.36 13.99
CA GLN A 93 3.58 16.94 13.58
C GLN A 93 3.88 17.23 12.09
N GLY A 94 2.91 17.80 11.36
CA GLY A 94 3.03 18.08 9.93
C GLY A 94 2.80 16.85 9.05
N THR A 95 3.26 16.93 7.80
CA THR A 95 3.14 15.86 6.80
C THR A 95 4.46 15.11 6.63
N VAL A 96 4.40 13.89 6.09
CA VAL A 96 5.61 13.16 5.71
C VAL A 96 6.42 13.96 4.67
N PRO A 97 7.77 13.94 4.74
CA PRO A 97 8.62 14.72 3.83
C PRO A 97 8.65 14.17 2.41
N GLU A 98 8.51 12.85 2.26
CA GLU A 98 8.50 12.14 0.98
C GLU A 98 7.16 11.39 0.84
N PRO A 99 6.50 11.46 -0.32
CA PRO A 99 5.22 10.77 -0.52
C PRO A 99 5.41 9.25 -0.54
N PHE A 100 4.39 8.51 -0.12
CA PHE A 100 4.34 7.04 -0.19
C PHE A 100 3.68 6.52 -1.47
N THR A 101 3.35 7.42 -2.39
CA THR A 101 2.82 7.11 -3.72
C THR A 101 3.73 7.66 -4.80
N PHE A 102 3.72 7.02 -5.97
CA PHE A 102 4.52 7.42 -7.11
C PHE A 102 3.74 7.22 -8.41
N ALA A 103 3.59 8.30 -9.18
CA ALA A 103 2.81 8.32 -10.41
C ALA A 103 3.59 7.70 -11.60
N LEU A 104 3.90 6.39 -11.52
CA LEU A 104 4.61 5.67 -12.58
C LEU A 104 3.83 5.70 -13.91
N SER A 105 2.51 5.86 -13.87
CA SER A 105 1.69 6.05 -15.08
C SER A 105 2.09 7.29 -15.88
N GLN A 106 2.57 8.33 -15.19
CA GLN A 106 2.96 9.62 -15.76
C GLN A 106 4.45 9.70 -16.11
N VAL A 107 5.24 8.69 -15.76
CA VAL A 107 6.66 8.63 -16.13
C VAL A 107 6.79 8.39 -17.62
N LYS A 108 7.53 9.27 -18.31
CA LYS A 108 7.87 9.08 -19.72
C LYS A 108 8.71 7.81 -19.89
N ALA A 109 8.17 6.83 -20.60
CA ALA A 109 8.88 5.59 -20.87
C ALA A 109 10.08 5.81 -21.80
N THR A 110 11.14 5.04 -21.57
CA THR A 110 12.27 4.96 -22.49
C THR A 110 11.89 4.06 -23.66
N GLN A 111 11.85 4.61 -24.86
CA GLN A 111 11.57 3.86 -26.08
C GLN A 111 12.80 3.05 -26.51
N LEU A 112 12.59 1.77 -26.81
CA LEU A 112 13.58 0.85 -27.37
C LEU A 112 13.06 0.27 -28.69
N ASN A 113 13.91 -0.48 -29.40
CA ASN A 113 13.59 -1.02 -30.74
C ASN A 113 12.35 -1.93 -30.78
N GLY A 114 12.01 -2.58 -29.66
CA GLY A 114 10.94 -3.58 -29.60
C GLY A 114 9.95 -3.37 -28.46
N GLY A 115 9.87 -2.15 -27.91
CA GLY A 115 8.98 -1.84 -26.80
C GLY A 115 9.49 -0.70 -25.93
N THR A 116 9.07 -0.67 -24.67
CA THR A 116 9.38 0.43 -23.75
C THR A 116 9.77 -0.08 -22.37
N VAL A 117 10.49 0.76 -21.62
CA VAL A 117 10.78 0.50 -20.21
C VAL A 117 10.62 1.77 -19.37
N LYS A 118 10.02 1.63 -18.19
CA LYS A 118 10.08 2.61 -17.09
C LYS A 118 10.77 1.95 -15.91
N VAL A 119 11.69 2.64 -15.27
CA VAL A 119 12.42 2.14 -14.10
C VAL A 119 12.14 3.06 -12.92
N VAL A 120 11.91 2.46 -11.76
CA VAL A 120 11.69 3.15 -10.49
C VAL A 120 12.50 2.48 -9.39
N ASP A 121 13.22 3.27 -8.62
CA ASP A 121 14.03 2.83 -7.48
C ASP A 121 14.15 3.97 -6.46
N SER A 122 14.94 3.77 -5.41
CA SER A 122 15.15 4.78 -4.35
C SER A 122 15.77 6.11 -4.82
N SER A 123 16.31 6.18 -6.05
CA SER A 123 16.84 7.42 -6.63
C SER A 123 15.74 8.32 -7.18
N SER A 124 14.60 7.77 -7.59
CA SER A 124 13.43 8.52 -8.07
C SER A 124 12.26 8.48 -7.09
N PHE A 125 11.88 7.29 -6.61
CA PHE A 125 10.86 7.11 -5.59
C PHE A 125 11.52 6.93 -4.22
N LYS A 126 11.78 8.06 -3.55
CA LYS A 126 12.73 8.15 -2.42
C LYS A 126 12.45 7.22 -1.26
N VAL A 127 11.20 6.87 -0.99
CA VAL A 127 10.83 5.99 0.12
C VAL A 127 11.03 4.51 -0.19
N SER A 128 11.09 4.11 -1.47
CA SER A 128 11.24 2.72 -1.92
C SER A 128 12.68 2.22 -1.76
N LYS A 129 13.07 1.94 -0.52
CA LYS A 129 14.47 1.62 -0.16
C LYS A 129 14.88 0.19 -0.45
N THR A 130 13.95 -0.77 -0.33
CA THR A 130 14.26 -2.20 -0.45
C THR A 130 13.76 -2.81 -1.76
N ILE A 131 12.90 -2.11 -2.49
CA ILE A 131 12.34 -2.55 -3.76
C ILE A 131 12.69 -1.56 -4.88
N ALA A 132 13.20 -2.10 -5.98
CA ALA A 132 13.27 -1.44 -7.27
C ALA A 132 12.42 -2.23 -8.28
N ALA A 133 11.80 -1.53 -9.22
CA ALA A 133 10.91 -2.14 -10.20
C ALA A 133 11.12 -1.56 -11.60
N ALA A 134 10.72 -2.34 -12.60
CA ALA A 134 10.64 -1.89 -13.98
C ALA A 134 9.33 -2.35 -14.65
N GLU A 135 8.60 -1.41 -15.25
CA GLU A 135 7.49 -1.71 -16.16
C GLU A 135 8.08 -1.88 -17.55
N VAL A 136 8.02 -3.10 -18.10
CA VAL A 136 8.59 -3.45 -19.41
C VAL A 136 7.46 -3.88 -20.35
N THR A 137 7.32 -3.16 -21.47
CA THR A 137 6.42 -3.55 -22.56
C THR A 137 7.26 -4.16 -23.68
N VAL A 138 6.87 -5.34 -24.16
CA VAL A 138 7.51 -6.03 -25.29
C VAL A 138 6.49 -6.21 -26.39
N GLU A 139 6.75 -5.63 -27.56
CA GLU A 139 5.86 -5.71 -28.72
C GLU A 139 5.86 -7.12 -29.34
N PRO A 140 4.81 -7.50 -30.10
CA PRO A 140 4.78 -8.78 -30.80
C PRO A 140 6.02 -9.01 -31.68
N GLY A 141 6.69 -10.15 -31.48
CA GLY A 141 7.92 -10.52 -32.21
C GLY A 141 9.21 -9.87 -31.70
N ALA A 142 9.13 -8.98 -30.71
CA ALA A 142 10.30 -8.44 -30.02
C ALA A 142 10.77 -9.35 -28.87
N MET A 143 11.92 -9.00 -28.29
CA MET A 143 12.45 -9.65 -27.10
C MET A 143 13.19 -8.65 -26.20
N ARG A 144 13.19 -8.93 -24.90
CA ARG A 144 14.17 -8.33 -23.98
C ARG A 144 15.53 -8.96 -24.28
N GLU A 145 16.53 -8.13 -24.56
CA GLU A 145 17.91 -8.59 -24.82
C GLU A 145 18.47 -9.45 -23.67
N LEU A 146 19.43 -10.32 -24.01
CA LEU A 146 20.17 -11.10 -23.02
C LEU A 146 20.96 -10.16 -22.11
N HIS A 147 20.68 -10.22 -20.81
CA HIS A 147 21.33 -9.40 -19.79
C HIS A 147 21.30 -10.13 -18.45
N TRP A 148 21.98 -9.57 -17.45
CA TRP A 148 21.89 -9.98 -16.06
C TRP A 148 21.82 -8.75 -15.16
N HIS A 149 21.36 -8.93 -13.93
CA HIS A 149 21.47 -7.92 -12.89
C HIS A 149 22.75 -8.20 -12.09
N PRO A 150 23.73 -7.26 -12.04
CA PRO A 150 24.94 -7.46 -11.25
C PRO A 150 24.60 -7.50 -9.76
N THR A 151 25.41 -8.25 -9.00
CA THR A 151 25.38 -8.31 -7.53
C THR A 151 26.16 -7.17 -6.91
#